data_AF-A0A952SKG4-F1
#
_entry.id   AF-A0A952SKG4-F1
#
_cell.length_a   1.000
_cell.length_b   1.000
_cell.length_c   1.000
_cell.angle_alpha   90.00
_cell.angle_beta   90.00
_cell.angle_gamma   90.00
#
_symmetry.space_group_name_H-M   'P 1'
#
loop_
_entity.id
_entity.type
_entity.pdbx_description
1 polymer ?
#
loop_
_entity_poly.entity_id
_entity_poly.type
_entity_poly.pdbx_seq_one_letter_code
_entity_poly.pdbx_strand_id
1 'polypeptide(L)'
;MDSLLTWTKVVYALHAFSLLTGIIGTATVVGTFLTGWPSIIAVMLNYIKRSEVRGTWLESHFRWQVRTFWFGLLWMFLCVIFIIVTFGIGLLFMWLPISLVGLWFVYRIIRGWVTLNENRPMYV
;
A
#
# COMPACT_ATOMS: atom_id res chain seq x y z
N MET A 1 -9.60 -7.85 21.51
CA MET A 1 -9.21 -8.40 20.19
C MET A 1 -9.94 -7.70 19.05
N ASP A 2 -11.26 -7.53 19.15
CA ASP A 2 -12.10 -6.95 18.07
C ASP A 2 -11.67 -5.53 17.64
N SER A 3 -11.27 -4.68 18.59
CA SER A 3 -10.73 -3.34 18.27
C SER A 3 -9.49 -3.40 17.38
N LEU A 4 -8.56 -4.34 17.65
CA LEU A 4 -7.32 -4.49 16.86
C LEU A 4 -7.60 -5.03 15.45
N LEU A 5 -8.58 -5.93 15.33
CA LEU A 5 -9.05 -6.40 14.03
C LEU A 5 -9.62 -5.24 13.20
N THR A 6 -10.44 -4.38 13.82
CA THR A 6 -10.98 -3.17 13.18
C THR A 6 -9.86 -2.26 12.70
N TRP A 7 -8.86 -1.97 13.53
CA TRP A 7 -7.70 -1.17 13.11
C TRP A 7 -6.94 -1.79 11.93
N THR A 8 -6.74 -3.11 11.96
CA THR A 8 -6.09 -3.83 10.85
C THR A 8 -6.87 -3.67 9.54
N LYS A 9 -8.21 -3.73 9.61
CA LYS A 9 -9.09 -3.46 8.45
C LYS A 9 -9.00 -2.02 7.98
N VAL A 10 -9.04 -1.05 8.90
CA VAL A 10 -8.89 0.39 8.58
C VAL A 10 -7.59 0.64 7.81
N VAL A 11 -6.47 0.05 8.24
CA VAL A 11 -5.19 0.20 7.56
C VAL A 11 -5.22 -0.37 6.13
N TYR A 12 -5.82 -1.55 5.91
CA TYR A 12 -6.00 -2.07 4.55
C TYR A 12 -6.88 -1.16 3.69
N ALA A 13 -7.98 -0.65 4.26
CA ALA A 13 -8.88 0.25 3.56
C ALA A 13 -8.19 1.57 3.17
N LEU A 14 -7.32 2.11 4.02
CA LEU A 14 -6.53 3.31 3.72
C LEU A 14 -5.53 3.08 2.57
N HIS A 15 -4.85 1.92 2.54
CA HIS A 15 -4.00 1.56 1.40
C HIS A 15 -4.82 1.40 0.12
N ALA A 16 -5.98 0.74 0.19
CA ALA A 16 -6.88 0.55 -0.95
C ALA A 16 -7.41 1.90 -1.48
N PHE A 17 -7.81 2.78 -0.58
CA PHE A 17 -8.27 4.13 -0.91
C PHE A 17 -7.16 4.93 -1.59
N SER A 18 -5.93 4.92 -1.05
CA SER A 18 -4.79 5.59 -1.67
C SER A 18 -4.45 5.04 -3.07
N LEU A 19 -4.60 3.74 -3.29
CA LEU A 19 -4.39 3.13 -4.59
C LEU A 19 -5.49 3.53 -5.57
N LEU A 20 -6.74 3.49 -5.13
CA LEU A 20 -7.90 3.86 -5.94
C LEU A 20 -7.82 5.33 -6.39
N THR A 21 -7.47 6.24 -5.47
CA THR A 21 -7.27 7.66 -5.80
C THR A 21 -6.09 7.86 -6.75
N GLY A 22 -5.01 7.08 -6.60
CA GLY A 22 -3.88 7.11 -7.53
C GLY A 22 -4.22 6.61 -8.95
N ILE A 23 -5.05 5.58 -9.06
CA ILE A 23 -5.49 5.02 -10.35
C ILE A 23 -6.47 5.95 -11.07
N ILE A 24 -7.47 6.48 -10.34
CA ILE A 24 -8.55 7.30 -10.91
C ILE A 24 -8.13 8.75 -11.09
N GLY A 25 -7.31 9.28 -10.17
CA GLY A 25 -7.28 10.70 -9.86
C GLY A 25 -6.11 11.50 -10.44
N THR A 26 -5.10 10.89 -11.06
CA THR A 26 -3.89 11.60 -11.53
C THR A 26 -4.16 12.66 -12.61
N ALA A 27 -5.36 12.67 -13.22
CA ALA A 27 -5.80 13.69 -14.16
C ALA A 27 -6.35 14.98 -13.51
N THR A 28 -6.56 15.02 -12.18
CA THR A 28 -7.17 16.17 -11.49
C THR A 28 -6.35 16.63 -10.28
N VAL A 29 -6.37 17.94 -9.99
CA VAL A 29 -5.69 18.52 -8.81
C VAL A 29 -6.13 17.82 -7.51
N VAL A 30 -7.42 17.51 -7.39
CA VAL A 30 -7.98 16.80 -6.23
C VAL A 30 -7.45 15.38 -6.14
N GLY A 31 -7.40 14.63 -7.24
CA GLY A 31 -6.89 13.27 -7.25
C GLY A 31 -5.38 13.18 -6.98
N THR A 32 -4.59 14.09 -7.54
CA THR A 32 -3.16 14.22 -7.24
C THR A 32 -2.91 14.58 -5.77
N PHE A 33 -3.71 15.49 -5.20
CA PHE A 33 -3.62 15.83 -3.77
C PHE A 33 -3.98 14.66 -2.86
N LEU A 34 -4.95 13.83 -3.26
CA LEU A 34 -5.39 12.66 -2.48
C LEU A 34 -4.52 11.42 -2.64
N THR A 35 -3.53 11.45 -3.53
CA THR A 35 -2.66 10.31 -3.79
C THR A 35 -1.59 10.22 -2.71
N GLY A 36 -1.49 9.06 -2.05
CA GLY A 36 -0.37 8.72 -1.15
C GLY A 36 -0.57 9.04 0.33
N TRP A 37 -1.15 10.19 0.69
CA TRP A 37 -1.32 10.55 2.12
C TRP A 37 -2.16 9.56 2.94
N PRO A 38 -3.23 8.90 2.42
CA PRO A 38 -3.96 7.91 3.19
C PRO A 38 -3.09 6.70 3.50
N SER A 39 -2.20 6.31 2.57
CA SER A 39 -1.24 5.22 2.77
C SER A 39 -0.14 5.58 3.76
N ILE A 40 0.22 6.88 3.87
CA ILE A 40 1.13 7.37 4.91
C ILE A 40 0.47 7.24 6.29
N ILE A 41 -0.79 7.68 6.42
CA ILE A 41 -1.55 7.49 7.66
C ILE A 41 -1.65 6.00 8.02
N ALA A 42 -1.91 5.14 7.05
CA ALA A 42 -1.98 3.69 7.25
C ALA A 42 -0.69 3.13 7.88
N VAL A 43 0.48 3.51 7.36
CA VAL A 43 1.76 3.05 7.91
C VAL A 43 2.07 3.67 9.27
N MET A 44 1.68 4.93 9.50
CA MET A 44 1.80 5.57 10.81
C MET A 44 0.96 4.84 11.87
N LEU A 45 -0.30 4.52 11.55
CA LEU A 45 -1.18 3.74 12.42
C LEU A 45 -0.57 2.37 12.74
N ASN A 46 0.03 1.70 11.75
CA ASN A 46 0.75 0.45 11.98
C ASN A 46 1.87 0.61 13.02
N TYR A 47 2.67 1.67 12.92
CA TYR A 47 3.77 1.89 13.87
C TYR A 47 3.27 2.28 15.26
N ILE A 48 2.26 3.15 15.36
CA ILE A 48 1.67 3.60 16.62
C ILE A 48 1.04 2.42 17.37
N LYS A 49 0.26 1.59 16.65
CA LYS A 49 -0.46 0.44 17.22
C LYS A 49 0.36 -0.84 17.27
N ARG A 50 1.63 -0.82 16.86
CA ARG A 50 2.48 -2.02 16.74
C ARG A 50 2.65 -2.77 18.06
N SER A 51 2.78 -2.06 19.18
CA SER A 51 2.96 -2.68 20.50
C SER A 51 1.71 -3.46 20.93
N GLU A 52 0.53 -3.00 20.55
CA GLU A 52 -0.76 -3.58 20.95
C GLU A 52 -1.06 -4.92 20.25
N VAL A 53 -0.44 -5.18 19.09
CA VAL A 53 -0.64 -6.41 18.31
C VAL A 53 0.44 -7.47 18.56
N ARG A 54 1.48 -7.18 19.35
CA ARG A 54 2.59 -8.11 19.61
C ARG A 54 2.11 -9.41 20.23
N GLY A 55 2.65 -10.54 19.76
CA GLY A 55 2.27 -11.86 20.24
C GLY A 55 0.88 -12.32 19.79
N THR A 56 0.18 -11.52 18.98
CA THR A 56 -1.06 -11.92 18.31
C THR A 56 -0.79 -12.27 16.85
N TRP A 57 -1.69 -13.01 16.22
CA TRP A 57 -1.61 -13.31 14.80
C TRP A 57 -1.71 -12.05 13.91
N LEU A 58 -2.29 -10.95 14.42
CA LEU A 58 -2.40 -9.67 13.71
C LEU A 58 -1.05 -8.97 13.50
N GLU A 59 -0.03 -9.29 14.31
CA GLU A 59 1.33 -8.78 14.12
C GLU A 59 1.86 -9.09 12.71
N SER A 60 1.50 -10.25 12.17
CA SER A 60 1.86 -10.65 10.81
C SER A 60 1.22 -9.74 9.74
N HIS A 61 -0.03 -9.30 9.95
CA HIS A 61 -0.71 -8.37 9.05
C HIS A 61 -0.10 -6.98 9.12
N PHE A 62 0.21 -6.49 10.32
CA PHE A 62 0.88 -5.20 10.50
C PHE A 62 2.23 -5.17 9.77
N ARG A 63 3.04 -6.21 9.94
CA ARG A 63 4.30 -6.36 9.20
C ARG A 63 4.08 -6.44 7.69
N TRP A 64 3.05 -7.15 7.23
CA TRP A 64 2.68 -7.22 5.81
C TRP A 64 2.33 -5.86 5.24
N GLN A 65 1.49 -5.09 5.93
CA GLN A 65 1.05 -3.76 5.53
C GLN A 65 2.21 -2.77 5.49
N VAL A 66 3.06 -2.76 6.53
CA VAL A 66 4.28 -1.94 6.58
C VAL A 66 5.21 -2.28 5.40
N ARG A 67 5.45 -3.56 5.11
CA ARG A 67 6.25 -3.97 3.95
C ARG A 67 5.61 -3.52 2.63
N THR A 68 4.29 -3.64 2.49
CA THR A 68 3.57 -3.18 1.29
C THR A 68 3.78 -1.68 1.06
N PHE A 69 3.74 -0.87 2.12
CA PHE A 69 4.06 0.56 2.03
C PHE A 69 5.49 0.81 1.54
N TRP A 70 6.50 0.22 2.20
CA TRP A 70 7.91 0.49 1.87
C TRP A 70 8.32 -0.04 0.50
N PHE A 71 7.84 -1.23 0.11
CA PHE A 71 8.06 -1.73 -1.25
C PHE A 71 7.31 -0.88 -2.27
N GLY A 72 6.10 -0.40 -1.97
CA GLY A 72 5.38 0.56 -2.82
C GLY A 72 6.18 1.83 -3.04
N LEU A 73 6.74 2.41 -1.97
CA LEU A 73 7.60 3.58 -2.04
C LEU A 73 8.87 3.32 -2.86
N LEU A 74 9.50 2.15 -2.68
CA LEU A 74 10.65 1.73 -3.48
C LEU A 74 10.29 1.63 -4.98
N TRP A 75 9.17 1.00 -5.32
CA TRP A 75 8.74 0.87 -6.71
C TRP A 75 8.45 2.23 -7.35
N MET A 76 7.81 3.14 -6.61
CA MET A 76 7.59 4.51 -7.09
C MET A 76 8.92 5.24 -7.35
N PHE A 77 9.90 5.08 -6.45
CA PHE A 77 11.23 5.63 -6.63
C PHE A 77 11.95 5.05 -7.87
N LEU A 78 11.83 3.74 -8.11
CA LEU A 78 12.39 3.10 -9.29
C LEU A 78 11.73 3.57 -10.59
N CYS A 79 10.42 3.83 -10.58
CA CYS A 79 9.72 4.43 -11.72
C CYS A 79 10.26 5.84 -12.04
N VAL A 80 10.59 6.65 -11.03
CA VAL A 80 11.21 7.97 -11.24
C VAL A 80 12.63 7.82 -11.81
N ILE A 81 13.43 6.90 -11.26
CA ILE A 81 14.78 6.60 -11.79
C ILE A 81 14.71 6.17 -13.26
N PHE A 82 13.75 5.33 -13.62
CA PHE A 82 13.56 4.88 -15.00
C PHE A 82 13.36 6.06 -15.96
N ILE A 83 12.58 7.08 -15.58
CA ILE A 83 12.41 8.29 -16.40
C ILE A 83 13.74 9.04 -16.54
N ILE A 84 14.48 9.21 -15.44
CA ILE A 84 15.74 9.98 -15.42
C ILE A 84 16.80 9.29 -16.30
N VAL A 85 16.99 7.97 -16.13
CA VAL A 85 18.00 7.17 -16.86
C VAL A 85 17.70 7.11 -18.36
N THR A 86 16.44 7.16 -18.75
CA THR A 86 16.01 7.17 -20.16
C THR A 86 15.97 8.58 -20.76
N PHE A 87 16.50 9.60 -20.07
CA PHE A 87 16.46 11.00 -20.49
C PHE A 87 15.04 11.47 -20.86
N GLY A 88 14.02 10.98 -20.15
CA GLY A 88 12.61 11.32 -20.39
C GLY A 88 11.89 10.44 -21.42
N ILE A 89 12.59 9.67 -22.25
CA ILE A 89 11.97 8.75 -23.23
C ILE A 89 11.10 7.70 -22.53
N GLY A 90 11.47 7.31 -21.30
CA GLY A 90 10.73 6.38 -20.47
C GLY A 90 9.28 6.80 -20.18
N LEU A 91 8.92 8.09 -20.32
CA LEU A 91 7.54 8.54 -20.20
C LEU A 91 6.60 7.84 -21.19
N LEU A 92 7.07 7.51 -22.40
CA LEU A 92 6.28 6.80 -23.43
C LEU A 92 5.95 5.36 -23.02
N PHE A 93 6.81 4.75 -22.20
CA PHE A 93 6.69 3.36 -21.76
C PHE A 93 6.28 3.23 -20.29
N MET A 94 6.06 4.36 -19.60
CA MET A 94 5.81 4.42 -18.16
C MET A 94 4.55 3.66 -17.72
N TRP A 95 3.59 3.50 -18.62
CA TRP A 95 2.38 2.71 -18.37
C TRP A 95 2.70 1.25 -18.05
N LEU A 96 3.79 0.67 -18.56
CA LEU A 96 4.22 -0.70 -18.25
C LEU A 96 4.64 -0.87 -16.78
N PRO A 97 5.68 -0.18 -16.26
CA PRO A 97 6.10 -0.33 -14.88
C PRO A 97 5.01 0.13 -13.90
N ILE A 98 4.27 1.21 -14.19
CA ILE A 98 3.15 1.65 -13.32
C ILE A 98 2.07 0.57 -13.23
N SER A 99 1.69 -0.05 -14.34
CA SER A 99 0.67 -1.10 -14.35
C SER A 99 1.13 -2.34 -13.57
N LEU A 100 2.39 -2.75 -13.73
CA LEU A 100 2.97 -3.87 -12.98
C LEU A 100 2.97 -3.60 -11.47
N VAL A 101 3.39 -2.41 -11.05
CA VAL A 101 3.40 -1.99 -9.65
C VAL A 101 1.97 -1.88 -9.10
N GLY A 102 1.05 -1.32 -9.88
CA GLY A 102 -0.36 -1.24 -9.52
C GLY A 102 -1.00 -2.61 -9.29
N LEU A 103 -0.81 -3.56 -10.23
CA LEU A 103 -1.29 -4.93 -10.09
C LEU A 103 -0.67 -5.64 -8.88
N TRP A 104 0.64 -5.46 -8.67
CA TRP A 104 1.31 -5.98 -7.48
C TRP A 104 0.71 -5.41 -6.19
N PHE A 105 0.43 -4.11 -6.13
CA PHE A 105 -0.16 -3.45 -4.97
C PHE A 105 -1.59 -3.93 -4.71
N VAL A 106 -2.42 -4.03 -5.75
CA VAL A 106 -3.78 -4.62 -5.70
C VAL A 106 -3.73 -6.02 -5.11
N TYR A 107 -2.86 -6.88 -5.64
CA TYR A 107 -2.68 -8.25 -5.15
C TYR A 107 -2.33 -8.26 -3.66
N ARG A 108 -1.38 -7.42 -3.22
CA ARG A 108 -0.93 -7.36 -1.82
C ARG A 108 -2.05 -6.98 -0.86
N ILE A 109 -2.91 -6.04 -1.25
CA ILE A 109 -4.07 -5.62 -0.45
C ILE A 109 -5.11 -6.72 -0.42
N ILE A 110 -5.54 -7.24 -1.58
CA ILE A 110 -6.57 -8.28 -1.67
C ILE A 110 -6.14 -9.52 -0.88
N ARG A 111 -4.91 -9.98 -1.08
CA ARG A 111 -4.38 -11.15 -0.38
C ARG A 111 -4.37 -10.94 1.14
N GLY A 112 -3.94 -9.77 1.58
CA GLY A 112 -3.93 -9.42 3.01
C GLY A 112 -5.34 -9.34 3.61
N TRP A 113 -6.30 -8.75 2.89
CA TRP A 113 -7.69 -8.62 3.30
C TRP A 113 -8.42 -9.96 3.39
N VAL A 114 -8.28 -10.81 2.36
CA VAL A 114 -8.88 -12.15 2.33
C VAL A 114 -8.36 -12.98 3.51
N THR A 115 -7.04 -13.03 3.68
CA THR A 115 -6.42 -13.81 4.77
C THR A 115 -6.86 -13.30 6.15
N LEU A 116 -7.03 -11.99 6.31
CA LEU A 116 -7.52 -11.38 7.55
C LEU A 116 -8.97 -11.80 7.85
N ASN A 117 -9.84 -11.81 6.85
CA ASN A 117 -11.24 -12.22 7.01
C ASN A 117 -11.39 -13.72 7.29
N GLU A 118 -10.42 -14.52 6.88
CA GLU A 118 -10.34 -15.94 7.22
C GLU A 118 -9.73 -16.18 8.62
N ASN A 119 -9.42 -15.13 9.39
CA ASN A 119 -8.77 -15.20 10.70
C ASN A 119 -7.45 -15.98 10.71
N ARG A 120 -6.69 -15.90 9.61
CA ARG A 120 -5.39 -16.58 9.47
C ARG A 120 -4.24 -15.56 9.53
N PRO A 121 -3.06 -15.91 10.07
CA PRO A 121 -1.89 -15.06 10.00
C PRO A 121 -1.37 -14.92 8.56
N MET A 122 -0.74 -13.78 8.26
CA MET A 122 0.09 -13.63 7.08
C MET A 122 1.40 -14.40 7.24
N TYR A 123 1.92 -14.90 6.12
CA TYR A 123 3.27 -15.44 6.10
C TYR A 123 4.27 -14.31 6.38
N VAL A 124 5.24 -14.63 7.23
CA VAL A 124 6.18 -13.71 7.86
C VAL A 124 7.48 -13.71 7.10
#